data_AF-A0A957PCC1-F1
#
_entry.id   AF-A0A957PCC1-F1
#
_cell.length_a   1.000
_cell.length_b   1.000
_cell.length_c   1.000
_cell.angle_alpha   90.00
_cell.angle_beta   90.00
_cell.angle_gamma   90.00
#
_symmetry.space_group_name_H-M   'P 1'
#
loop_
_entity.id
_entity.type
_entity.pdbx_description
1 polymer ?
#
loop_
_entity_poly.entity_id
_entity_poly.type
_entity_poly.pdbx_seq_one_letter_code
_entity_poly.pdbx_strand_id
1 'polypeptide(L)'
;MAPILFVGLANGKSMMAPLELPNSSKRRQMYFQQIGTQIRANGKQILEAAFVSETWFINPQKVPGATRFPPGKHPARQEAVMVIGRNAANTLSTQVIQPYTRGEGSRFVWEEYLVAEYEQPVESGNRTVGLLDYLFDE
;
A
#
# COMPACT_ATOMS: atom_id res chain seq x y z
N MET A 1 9.13 -7.80 6.68
CA MET A 1 9.67 -7.25 5.41
C MET A 1 9.68 -5.72 5.48
N ALA A 2 10.71 -5.06 4.96
CA ALA A 2 10.66 -3.60 4.80
C ALA A 2 9.66 -3.22 3.68
N PRO A 3 8.80 -2.20 3.85
CA PRO A 3 7.93 -1.76 2.78
C PRO A 3 8.70 -1.29 1.55
N ILE A 4 8.13 -1.44 0.36
CA ILE A 4 8.77 -1.10 -0.91
C ILE A 4 7.87 -0.12 -1.68
N LEU A 5 8.46 0.91 -2.26
CA LEU A 5 7.83 1.81 -3.21
C LEU A 5 8.32 1.52 -4.62
N PHE A 6 7.39 1.30 -5.53
CA PHE A 6 7.61 1.29 -6.97
C PHE A 6 7.09 2.60 -7.55
N VAL A 7 7.85 3.18 -8.47
CA VAL A 7 7.52 4.46 -9.11
C VAL A 7 7.72 4.32 -10.61
N GLY A 8 6.67 4.52 -11.41
CA GLY A 8 6.74 4.63 -12.87
C GLY A 8 6.95 6.09 -13.28
N LEU A 9 7.93 6.32 -14.16
CA LEU A 9 8.31 7.66 -14.62
C LEU A 9 7.92 7.90 -16.08
N ALA A 10 7.74 9.17 -16.45
CA ALA A 10 7.34 9.55 -17.81
C ALA A 10 8.34 9.17 -18.91
N ASN A 11 9.59 8.87 -18.56
CA ASN A 11 10.61 8.39 -19.50
C ASN A 11 10.58 6.86 -19.72
N GLY A 12 9.53 6.17 -19.24
CA GLY A 12 9.37 4.72 -19.34
C GLY A 12 10.24 3.91 -18.37
N LYS A 13 11.05 4.57 -17.52
CA LYS A 13 11.83 3.88 -16.49
C LYS A 13 11.01 3.72 -15.21
N SER A 14 11.31 2.66 -14.47
CA SER A 14 10.79 2.45 -13.12
C SER A 14 11.90 2.62 -12.08
N MET A 15 11.49 3.01 -10.87
CA MET A 15 12.34 3.01 -9.69
C MET A 15 11.72 2.12 -8.61
N MET A 16 12.55 1.40 -7.89
CA MET A 16 12.17 0.62 -6.71
C MET A 16 13.00 1.11 -5.53
N ALA A 17 12.34 1.48 -4.43
CA ALA A 17 12.98 1.99 -3.23
C ALA A 17 12.44 1.25 -1.99
N PRO A 18 13.31 0.59 -1.19
CA PRO A 18 12.91 0.18 0.14
C PRO A 18 12.64 1.42 1.00
N LEU A 19 11.63 1.35 1.86
CA LEU A 19 11.19 2.47 2.68
C LEU A 19 11.52 2.24 4.15
N GLU A 20 12.12 3.26 4.78
CA GLU A 20 12.31 3.32 6.23
C GLU A 20 11.23 4.21 6.83
N LEU A 21 10.04 3.63 7.01
CA LEU A 21 8.87 4.40 7.43
C LEU A 21 9.04 4.95 8.86
N PRO A 22 8.89 6.27 9.06
CA PRO A 22 8.85 6.84 10.39
C PRO A 22 7.73 6.27 11.27
N ASN A 23 7.88 6.30 12.59
CA ASN A 23 6.89 5.73 13.52
C ASN A 23 5.61 6.56 13.70
N SER A 24 5.50 7.76 13.09
CA SER A 24 4.31 8.60 13.20
C SER A 24 3.70 8.91 11.84
N SER A 25 2.36 8.99 11.79
CA SER A 25 1.62 9.28 10.55
C SER A 25 2.07 10.58 9.90
N LYS A 26 2.19 11.67 10.66
CA LYS A 26 2.68 12.97 10.15
C LYS A 26 4.07 12.86 9.52
N ARG A 27 5.00 12.14 10.15
CA ARG A 27 6.35 11.96 9.59
C ARG A 27 6.33 11.08 8.34
N ARG A 28 5.46 10.07 8.26
CA ARG A 28 5.29 9.27 7.04
C ARG A 28 4.75 10.09 5.88
N GLN A 29 3.81 11.00 6.13
CA GLN A 29 3.30 11.92 5.11
C GLN A 29 4.43 12.81 4.57
N MET A 30 5.17 13.47 5.46
CA MET A 30 6.33 14.29 5.09
C MET A 30 7.39 13.48 4.34
N TYR A 31 7.61 12.22 4.72
CA TYR A 31 8.57 11.32 4.08
C TYR A 31 8.17 11.04 2.61
N PHE A 32 6.91 10.74 2.33
CA PHE A 32 6.44 10.53 0.95
C PHE A 32 6.47 11.81 0.13
N GLN A 33 6.12 12.95 0.74
CA GLN A 33 6.24 14.26 0.09
C GLN A 33 7.69 14.55 -0.30
N GLN A 34 8.65 14.32 0.61
CA GLN A 34 10.07 14.50 0.35
C GLN A 34 10.58 13.62 -0.80
N ILE A 35 10.15 12.36 -0.88
CA ILE A 35 10.48 11.47 -2.00
C ILE A 35 9.96 12.07 -3.32
N GLY A 36 8.70 12.52 -3.33
CA GLY A 36 8.09 13.16 -4.51
C GLY A 36 8.85 14.40 -4.96
N THR A 37 9.12 15.32 -4.03
CA THR A 37 9.91 16.54 -4.28
C THR A 37 11.30 16.21 -4.81
N GLN A 38 11.99 15.22 -4.25
CA GLN A 38 13.33 14.85 -4.69
C GLN A 38 13.32 14.27 -6.12
N ILE A 39 12.33 13.45 -6.47
CA ILE A 39 12.20 12.91 -7.83
C ILE A 39 11.98 14.07 -8.82
N ARG A 40 11.06 15.00 -8.51
CA ARG A 40 10.78 16.18 -9.34
C ARG A 40 11.96 17.13 -9.46
N ALA A 41 12.71 17.36 -8.38
CA ALA A 41 13.92 18.20 -8.37
C ALA A 41 15.02 17.65 -9.30
N ASN A 42 15.00 16.34 -9.59
CA ASN A 42 15.88 15.71 -10.58
C ASN A 42 15.33 15.73 -12.01
N GLY A 43 14.31 16.56 -12.29
CA GLY A 43 13.69 16.70 -13.61
C GLY A 43 12.87 15.48 -14.04
N LYS A 44 12.47 14.61 -13.11
CA LYS A 44 11.67 13.41 -13.41
C LYS A 44 10.21 13.65 -13.05
N GLN A 45 9.31 13.25 -13.95
CA GLN A 45 7.88 13.24 -13.70
C GLN A 45 7.42 11.83 -13.30
N ILE A 46 6.70 11.75 -12.18
CA ILE A 46 6.06 10.51 -11.71
C ILE A 46 4.72 10.36 -12.43
N LEU A 47 4.47 9.20 -13.04
CA LEU A 47 3.19 8.87 -13.66
C LEU A 47 2.33 7.95 -12.80
N GLU A 48 2.96 7.10 -12.02
CA GLU A 48 2.28 6.11 -11.19
C GLU A 48 3.19 5.63 -10.08
N ALA A 49 2.59 5.09 -9.03
CA ALA A 49 3.32 4.48 -7.94
C ALA A 49 2.53 3.32 -7.32
N ALA A 50 3.26 2.34 -6.80
CA ALA A 50 2.71 1.26 -6.00
C ALA A 50 3.51 1.08 -4.71
N PHE A 51 2.81 1.01 -3.59
CA PHE A 51 3.35 0.77 -2.26
C PHE A 51 3.02 -0.67 -1.85
N VAL A 52 4.05 -1.43 -1.50
CA VAL A 52 3.94 -2.82 -1.06
C VAL A 52 4.41 -2.92 0.38
N SER A 53 3.59 -3.49 1.26
CA SER A 53 3.96 -3.70 2.66
C SER A 53 3.30 -4.94 3.24
N GLU A 54 3.95 -5.53 4.24
CA GLU A 54 3.24 -6.40 5.18
C GLU A 54 2.21 -5.57 5.95
N THR A 55 1.06 -6.18 6.21
CA THR A 55 0.01 -5.62 7.03
C THR A 55 -0.67 -6.72 7.83
N TRP A 56 -1.60 -6.32 8.68
CA TRP A 56 -2.56 -7.22 9.30
C TRP A 56 -3.96 -6.77 8.91
N PHE A 57 -4.87 -7.73 8.80
CA PHE A 57 -6.29 -7.45 8.60
C PHE A 57 -7.15 -8.35 9.48
N ILE A 58 -8.44 -8.02 9.52
CA ILE A 58 -9.48 -8.81 10.19
C ILE A 58 -10.60 -8.98 9.18
N ASN A 59 -11.07 -10.21 8.98
CA ASN A 59 -12.26 -10.45 8.18
C ASN A 59 -13.51 -10.33 9.07
N PRO A 60 -14.31 -9.24 8.99
CA PRO A 60 -15.45 -9.05 9.87
C PRO A 60 -16.57 -10.07 9.63
N GLN A 61 -16.65 -10.68 8.44
CA GLN A 61 -17.64 -11.71 8.14
C GLN A 61 -17.35 -13.02 8.89
N LYS A 62 -16.08 -13.29 9.21
CA LYS A 62 -15.65 -14.49 9.93
C LYS A 62 -15.57 -14.27 11.45
N VAL A 63 -15.73 -13.03 11.92
CA VAL A 63 -15.47 -12.65 13.32
C VAL A 63 -16.60 -11.75 13.86
N PRO A 64 -17.59 -12.33 14.57
CA PRO A 64 -18.59 -11.55 15.27
C PRO A 64 -17.96 -10.57 16.27
N GLY A 65 -18.25 -9.28 16.13
CA GLY A 65 -17.69 -8.24 17.00
C GLY A 65 -16.26 -7.82 16.66
N ALA A 66 -15.84 -7.90 15.39
CA ALA A 66 -14.52 -7.48 14.91
C ALA A 66 -14.08 -6.07 15.37
N THR A 67 -15.02 -5.18 15.70
CA THR A 67 -14.74 -3.81 16.18
C THR A 67 -14.50 -3.71 17.69
N ARG A 68 -14.64 -4.80 18.45
CA ARG A 68 -14.48 -4.82 19.91
C ARG A 68 -13.03 -4.70 20.38
N PHE A 69 -12.08 -4.97 19.50
CA PHE A 69 -10.65 -4.89 19.79
C PHE A 69 -9.98 -3.90 18.84
N PRO A 70 -8.94 -3.18 19.29
CA PRO A 70 -8.12 -2.41 18.37
C PRO A 70 -7.43 -3.36 17.37
N PRO A 71 -7.29 -2.98 16.08
CA PRO A 71 -6.82 -3.89 15.03
C PRO A 71 -5.51 -4.62 15.36
N GLY A 72 -4.54 -3.93 15.98
CA GLY A 72 -3.25 -4.52 16.34
C GLY A 72 -3.30 -5.58 17.45
N LYS A 73 -4.37 -5.62 18.24
CA LYS A 73 -4.56 -6.57 19.35
C LYS A 73 -5.68 -7.58 19.09
N HIS A 74 -6.26 -7.58 17.90
CA HIS A 74 -7.40 -8.43 17.62
C HIS A 74 -6.98 -9.92 17.57
N PRO A 75 -7.67 -10.84 18.28
CA PRO A 75 -7.27 -12.24 18.35
C PRO A 75 -7.34 -12.97 17.00
N ALA A 76 -8.27 -12.57 16.15
CA ALA A 76 -8.43 -13.09 14.79
C ALA A 76 -7.66 -12.28 13.72
N ARG A 77 -6.59 -11.58 14.09
CA ARG A 77 -5.74 -10.88 13.11
C ARG A 77 -5.06 -11.91 12.20
N GLN A 78 -5.02 -11.62 10.90
CA GLN A 78 -4.30 -12.42 9.92
C GLN A 78 -3.19 -11.57 9.28
N GLU A 79 -2.02 -12.17 9.03
CA GLU A 79 -0.94 -11.52 8.27
C GLU A 79 -1.34 -11.43 6.79
N ALA A 80 -0.98 -10.34 6.13
CA ALA A 80 -1.20 -10.16 4.71
C ALA A 80 -0.09 -9.34 4.08
N VAL A 81 0.04 -9.46 2.75
CA VAL A 81 0.73 -8.48 1.92
C VAL A 81 -0.33 -7.55 1.34
N MET A 82 -0.07 -6.25 1.42
CA MET A 82 -0.90 -5.21 0.84
C MET A 82 -0.15 -4.54 -0.30
N VAL A 83 -0.86 -4.34 -1.41
CA VAL A 83 -0.43 -3.48 -2.51
C VAL A 83 -1.46 -2.36 -2.64
N ILE A 84 -0.99 -1.12 -2.60
CA ILE A 84 -1.78 0.06 -2.94
C ILE A 84 -1.07 0.73 -4.10
N GLY A 85 -1.76 0.95 -5.21
CA GLY A 85 -1.23 1.66 -6.37
C GLY A 85 -2.18 2.75 -6.84
N ARG A 86 -1.63 3.77 -7.51
CA ARG A 86 -2.40 4.77 -8.24
C ARG A 86 -1.56 5.49 -9.27
N ASN A 87 -2.24 6.11 -10.24
CA ASN A 87 -1.61 7.04 -11.17
C ASN A 87 -1.57 8.48 -10.62
N ALA A 88 -0.73 9.31 -11.22
CA ALA A 88 -0.54 10.71 -10.88
C ALA A 88 -1.81 11.53 -11.09
N ALA A 89 -2.54 11.24 -12.17
CA ALA A 89 -3.82 11.88 -12.49
C ALA A 89 -4.94 11.58 -11.49
N ASN A 90 -4.72 10.65 -10.56
CA ASN A 90 -5.73 10.20 -9.58
C ASN A 90 -7.00 9.64 -10.22
N THR A 91 -6.89 9.04 -11.40
CA THR A 91 -8.03 8.47 -12.11
C THR A 91 -8.12 6.96 -11.94
N LEU A 92 -7.00 6.28 -11.65
CA LEU A 92 -6.92 4.84 -11.50
C LEU A 92 -6.27 4.47 -10.17
N SER A 93 -6.80 3.42 -9.54
CA SER A 93 -6.26 2.86 -8.31
C SER A 93 -6.21 1.34 -8.35
N THR A 94 -5.25 0.78 -7.63
CA THR A 94 -5.09 -0.66 -7.44
C THR A 94 -5.02 -0.94 -5.95
N GLN A 95 -5.78 -1.91 -5.48
CA GLN A 95 -5.74 -2.37 -4.10
C GLN A 95 -5.78 -3.90 -4.08
N VAL A 96 -4.74 -4.49 -3.50
CA VAL A 96 -4.66 -5.93 -3.30
C VAL A 96 -4.36 -6.21 -1.83
N ILE A 97 -5.14 -7.12 -1.24
CA ILE A 97 -4.88 -7.67 0.09
C ILE A 97 -4.81 -9.18 -0.07
N GLN A 98 -3.60 -9.71 0.07
CA GLN A 98 -3.27 -11.11 -0.07
C GLN A 98 -2.89 -11.69 1.30
N PRO A 99 -3.81 -12.37 1.99
CA PRO A 99 -3.51 -13.04 3.26
C PRO A 99 -2.49 -14.15 3.08
N TYR A 100 -1.74 -14.43 4.13
CA TYR A 100 -0.86 -15.59 4.19
C TYR A 100 -0.74 -16.14 5.61
N THR A 101 -0.35 -17.40 5.69
CA THR A 101 0.08 -18.05 6.93
C THR A 101 1.49 -18.58 6.80
N ARG A 102 2.15 -18.81 7.94
CA ARG A 102 3.47 -19.43 7.99
C ARG A 102 3.29 -20.93 8.22
N GLY A 103 3.57 -21.72 7.20
CA GLY A 103 3.59 -23.18 7.28
C GLY A 103 4.88 -23.71 7.90
N GLU A 104 5.02 -25.03 7.91
CA GLU A 104 6.24 -25.70 8.38
C GLU A 104 7.48 -25.25 7.58
N GLY A 105 8.61 -25.09 8.28
CA GLY A 105 9.88 -24.70 7.65
C GLY A 105 9.90 -23.27 7.08
N SER A 106 9.13 -22.34 7.66
CA SER A 106 9.07 -20.92 7.25
C SER A 106 8.52 -20.67 5.84
N ARG A 107 7.82 -21.64 5.25
CA ARG A 107 7.15 -21.45 3.95
C ARG A 107 5.90 -20.58 4.11
N PHE A 108 5.67 -19.68 3.17
CA PHE A 108 4.42 -18.93 3.08
C PHE A 108 3.36 -19.80 2.41
N VAL A 109 2.19 -19.92 3.05
CA VAL A 109 0.99 -20.51 2.47
C VAL A 109 0.03 -19.37 2.19
N TRP A 110 -0.17 -19.08 0.91
CA TRP A 110 -1.03 -18.00 0.44
C TRP A 110 -2.49 -18.45 0.47
N GLU A 111 -3.38 -17.61 1.01
CA GLU A 111 -4.83 -17.84 0.96
C GLU A 111 -5.45 -17.15 -0.27
N GLU A 112 -6.76 -17.20 -0.45
CA GLU A 112 -7.42 -16.43 -1.51
C GLU A 112 -7.36 -14.93 -1.20
N TYR A 113 -7.25 -14.08 -2.24
CA TYR A 113 -7.30 -12.63 -2.09
C TYR A 113 -8.61 -12.21 -1.44
N LEU A 114 -8.53 -11.37 -0.40
CA LEU A 114 -9.72 -10.75 0.17
C LEU A 114 -10.21 -9.59 -0.70
N VAL A 115 -9.26 -8.85 -1.26
CA VAL A 115 -9.47 -7.72 -2.16
C VAL A 115 -8.44 -7.86 -3.28
N ALA A 116 -8.90 -7.75 -4.52
CA ALA A 116 -8.08 -7.81 -5.72
C ALA A 116 -8.67 -6.87 -6.77
N GLU A 117 -8.55 -5.58 -6.51
CA GLU A 117 -9.04 -4.51 -7.36
C GLU A 117 -7.86 -3.94 -8.15
N TYR A 118 -7.87 -4.10 -9.47
CA TYR A 118 -6.82 -3.61 -10.35
C TYR A 118 -7.36 -2.51 -11.25
N GLU A 119 -6.60 -1.42 -11.37
CA GLU A 119 -6.90 -0.29 -12.28
C GLU A 119 -8.34 0.20 -12.20
N GLN A 120 -8.92 0.21 -11.00
CA GLN A 120 -10.28 0.66 -10.79
C GLN A 120 -10.35 2.18 -10.95
N PRO A 121 -11.32 2.69 -11.76
CA PRO A 121 -11.56 4.12 -11.86
C PRO A 121 -11.93 4.70 -10.49
N VAL A 122 -11.31 5.82 -10.12
CA VAL A 122 -11.55 6.47 -8.82
C VAL A 122 -12.99 7.00 -8.68
N GLU A 123 -13.62 7.40 -9.79
CA GLU A 123 -14.98 7.97 -9.77
C GLU A 123 -16.08 6.94 -9.44
N SER A 124 -15.86 5.68 -9.81
CA SER A 124 -16.83 4.59 -9.64
C SER A 124 -16.39 3.51 -8.65
N GLY A 125 -15.14 3.54 -8.20
CA GLY A 125 -14.54 2.55 -7.30
C GLY A 125 -14.27 3.05 -5.89
N ASN A 126 -13.81 2.15 -5.02
CA ASN A 126 -13.35 2.49 -3.68
C ASN A 126 -11.91 3.02 -3.76
N ARG A 127 -11.72 4.34 -3.64
CA ARG A 127 -10.38 4.91 -3.54
C ARG A 127 -9.83 4.76 -2.13
N THR A 128 -8.67 4.13 -2.01
CA THR A 128 -7.85 4.25 -0.80
C THR A 128 -7.11 5.59 -0.78
N VAL A 129 -7.41 6.45 0.19
CA VAL A 129 -6.62 7.64 0.53
C VAL A 129 -5.48 7.20 1.45
N GLY A 130 -4.25 7.58 1.15
CA GLY A 130 -3.08 7.07 1.85
C GLY A 130 -1.77 7.80 1.55
N LEU A 131 -0.65 7.15 1.87
CA LEU A 131 0.67 7.77 1.79
C LEU A 131 1.07 8.14 0.36
N LEU A 132 0.55 7.42 -0.64
CA LEU A 132 0.82 7.73 -2.05
C LEU A 132 0.26 9.08 -2.49
N ASP A 133 -0.77 9.63 -1.83
CA ASP A 133 -1.31 10.93 -2.19
C ASP A 133 -0.23 12.03 -2.05
N TYR A 134 0.49 12.00 -0.94
CA TYR A 134 1.57 12.94 -0.64
C TYR A 134 2.77 12.85 -1.58
N LEU A 135 2.94 11.71 -2.28
CA LEU A 135 4.00 11.57 -3.29
C LEU A 135 3.75 12.50 -4.49
N PHE A 136 2.49 12.75 -4.81
CA PHE A 136 2.06 13.56 -5.96
C PHE A 136 1.79 15.02 -5.62
N ASP A 137 1.74 15.40 -4.34
CA ASP A 137 1.55 16.79 -3.90
C ASP A 137 2.68 17.69 -4.39
N GLU A 138 2.34 18.81 -5.02
CA GLU A 138 3.29 19.82 -5.53
C GLU A 138 3.81 20.77 -4.43
#